data_AF-A0A7C0WAL0-F1
#
_entry.id   AF-A0A7C0WAL0-F1
#
_cell.length_a   1.000
_cell.length_b   1.000
_cell.length_c   1.000
_cell.angle_alpha   90.00
_cell.angle_beta   90.00
_cell.angle_gamma   90.00
#
_symmetry.space_group_name_H-M   'P 1'
#
loop_
_entity.id
_entity.type
_entity.pdbx_description
1 polymer ?
#
loop_
_entity_poly.entity_id
_entity_poly.type
_entity_poly.pdbx_seq_one_letter_code
_entity_poly.pdbx_strand_id
1 'polypeptide(L)'
;MRNLFKPAYRSKDPEVRLKAVEQTDNQNLLAELAMTDNSPRVRKAAVVKVHDQELLVKIALDGCEIDARVAAVERIESQEKLAAIIKARRNYELMGACFARITNRDILNKIANDPEYNRSARRIAIENFADESYLDDVRQSPRSGSEPKSPREIAALMKKYGGEKLARTLGKFKGSRNAILALGQITKCGGEPAVIAVEYLAATLSYSNPDIVRCVEEQLSSIDHPALIARLISLMEKPELHDRIKAVLKKIDHPDARQVFEKEDE
;
A
#
# COMPACT_ATOMS: atom_id res chain seq x y z
N MET A 1 20.73 -37.04 -37.40
CA MET A 1 19.47 -36.28 -37.34
C MET A 1 19.43 -35.55 -36.00
N ARG A 2 19.51 -34.21 -35.98
CA ARG A 2 19.34 -33.45 -34.74
C ARG A 2 17.86 -33.40 -34.41
N ASN A 3 17.40 -34.20 -33.45
CA ASN A 3 16.13 -33.96 -32.78
C ASN A 3 16.28 -32.66 -31.96
N LEU A 4 15.93 -31.53 -32.58
CA LEU A 4 15.79 -30.24 -31.90
C LEU A 4 14.59 -30.34 -30.94
N PHE A 5 14.82 -30.78 -29.70
CA PHE A 5 13.88 -30.51 -28.63
C PHE A 5 13.76 -28.99 -28.49
N LYS A 6 12.57 -28.43 -28.75
CA LYS A 6 12.31 -27.02 -28.48
C LYS A 6 12.49 -26.79 -26.97
N PRO A 7 13.17 -25.71 -26.55
CA PRO A 7 13.32 -25.40 -25.14
C PRO A 7 11.95 -25.32 -24.45
N ALA A 8 11.86 -25.75 -23.19
CA ALA A 8 10.60 -25.82 -22.44
C ALA A 8 9.88 -24.46 -22.38
N TYR A 9 10.62 -23.35 -22.29
CA TYR A 9 10.10 -21.98 -22.31
C TYR A 9 9.49 -21.56 -23.66
N ARG A 10 9.59 -22.37 -24.73
CA ARG A 10 8.91 -22.18 -26.02
C ARG A 10 7.79 -23.20 -26.27
N SER A 11 7.40 -23.96 -25.25
CA SER A 11 6.26 -24.89 -25.36
C SER A 11 4.97 -24.14 -25.69
N LYS A 12 4.07 -24.78 -26.45
CA LYS A 12 2.71 -24.24 -26.67
C LYS A 12 1.89 -24.26 -25.38
N ASP A 13 2.19 -25.20 -24.49
CA ASP A 13 1.52 -25.35 -23.20
C ASP A 13 2.09 -24.34 -22.17
N PRO A 14 1.25 -23.41 -21.65
CA PRO A 14 1.69 -22.44 -20.64
C PRO A 14 2.15 -23.09 -19.32
N GLU A 15 1.65 -24.27 -18.94
CA GLU A 15 2.07 -24.94 -17.71
C GLU A 15 3.51 -25.47 -17.83
N VAL A 16 3.91 -25.94 -19.02
CA VAL A 16 5.29 -26.32 -19.30
C VAL A 16 6.21 -25.10 -19.26
N ARG A 17 5.76 -23.95 -19.78
CA ARG A 17 6.53 -22.69 -19.70
C ARG A 17 6.63 -22.17 -18.27
N LEU A 18 5.58 -22.30 -17.47
CA LEU A 18 5.59 -21.92 -16.06
C LEU A 18 6.62 -22.73 -15.27
N LYS A 19 6.67 -24.05 -15.46
CA LYS A 19 7.72 -24.90 -14.88
C LYS A 19 9.12 -24.49 -15.33
N ALA A 20 9.28 -24.08 -16.59
CA ALA A 20 10.56 -23.58 -17.08
C ALA A 20 10.98 -22.26 -16.39
N VAL A 21 10.03 -21.38 -16.09
CA VAL A 21 10.26 -20.16 -15.28
C VAL A 21 10.69 -20.54 -13.86
N GLU A 22 10.01 -21.48 -13.22
CA GLU A 22 10.34 -21.93 -11.87
C GLU A 22 11.78 -22.46 -11.77
N GLN A 23 12.23 -23.19 -12.79
CA GLN A 23 13.53 -23.86 -12.83
C GLN A 23 14.71 -22.99 -13.32
N THR A 24 14.44 -21.82 -13.90
CA THR A 24 15.51 -20.97 -14.46
C THR A 24 15.83 -19.77 -13.57
N ASP A 25 17.11 -19.42 -13.46
CA ASP A 25 17.59 -18.20 -12.81
C ASP A 25 18.18 -17.20 -13.81
N ASN A 26 18.05 -17.48 -15.12
CA ASN A 26 18.52 -16.59 -16.16
C ASN A 26 17.64 -15.32 -16.22
N GLN A 27 18.16 -14.24 -15.64
CA GLN A 27 17.46 -12.97 -15.50
C GLN A 27 16.98 -12.39 -16.84
N ASN A 28 17.75 -12.53 -17.92
CA ASN A 28 17.36 -12.05 -19.25
C ASN A 28 16.19 -12.85 -19.83
N LEU A 29 16.21 -14.19 -19.65
CA LEU A 29 15.10 -15.04 -20.09
C LEU A 29 13.84 -14.76 -19.26
N LEU A 30 13.97 -14.58 -17.96
CA LEU A 30 12.85 -14.19 -17.10
C LEU A 30 12.26 -12.85 -17.53
N ALA A 31 13.08 -11.86 -17.85
CA ALA A 31 12.61 -10.58 -18.38
C ALA A 31 11.94 -10.72 -19.75
N GLU A 32 12.49 -11.53 -20.66
CA GLU A 32 11.87 -11.82 -21.98
C GLU A 32 10.48 -12.42 -21.81
N LEU A 33 10.33 -13.43 -20.95
CA LEU A 33 9.04 -14.08 -20.68
C LEU A 33 8.06 -13.13 -19.98
N ALA A 34 8.53 -12.33 -19.03
CA ALA A 34 7.72 -11.28 -18.40
C ALA A 34 7.17 -10.27 -19.41
N MET A 35 7.98 -9.87 -20.39
CA MET A 35 7.60 -8.87 -21.38
C MET A 35 6.72 -9.41 -22.51
N THR A 36 6.80 -10.70 -22.85
CA THR A 36 6.26 -11.21 -24.12
C THR A 36 5.38 -12.46 -24.03
N ASP A 37 5.32 -13.16 -22.90
CA ASP A 37 4.51 -14.38 -22.83
C ASP A 37 3.01 -14.07 -22.90
N ASN A 38 2.26 -14.84 -23.68
CA ASN A 38 0.81 -14.66 -23.84
C ASN A 38 0.02 -15.00 -22.57
N SER A 39 0.58 -15.78 -21.64
CA SER A 39 -0.08 -16.18 -20.39
C SER A 39 0.23 -15.20 -19.25
N PRO A 40 -0.78 -14.56 -18.64
CA PRO A 40 -0.61 -13.71 -17.45
C PRO A 40 0.10 -14.44 -16.29
N ARG A 41 -0.17 -15.74 -16.12
CA ARG A 41 0.45 -16.56 -15.06
C ARG A 41 1.95 -16.70 -15.28
N VAL A 42 2.38 -16.93 -16.52
CA VAL A 42 3.81 -17.04 -16.87
C VAL A 42 4.49 -15.69 -16.72
N ARG A 43 3.87 -14.60 -17.21
CA ARG A 43 4.43 -13.24 -17.07
C ARG A 43 4.66 -12.86 -15.60
N LYS A 44 3.64 -13.02 -14.75
CA LYS A 44 3.74 -12.70 -13.32
C LYS A 44 4.79 -13.54 -12.61
N ALA A 45 4.81 -14.86 -12.85
CA ALA A 45 5.82 -15.75 -12.26
C ALA A 45 7.24 -15.34 -12.67
N ALA A 46 7.42 -14.95 -13.94
CA ALA A 46 8.72 -14.48 -14.43
C ALA A 46 9.14 -13.18 -13.73
N VAL A 47 8.25 -12.18 -13.63
CA VAL A 47 8.51 -10.91 -12.92
C VAL A 47 8.92 -11.15 -11.45
N VAL A 48 8.25 -12.08 -10.75
CA VAL A 48 8.56 -12.43 -9.36
C VAL A 48 9.99 -12.95 -9.20
N LYS A 49 10.53 -13.65 -10.20
CA LYS A 49 11.91 -14.17 -10.17
C LYS A 49 12.96 -13.17 -10.69
N VAL A 50 12.55 -12.06 -11.33
CA VAL A 50 13.49 -11.01 -11.72
C VAL A 50 13.90 -10.19 -10.49
N HIS A 51 15.20 -10.18 -10.19
CA HIS A 51 15.80 -9.36 -9.12
C HIS A 51 16.72 -8.27 -9.66
N ASP A 52 17.08 -8.31 -10.95
CA ASP A 52 17.79 -7.21 -11.61
C ASP A 52 16.87 -5.98 -11.75
N GLN A 53 17.25 -4.88 -11.09
CA GLN A 53 16.45 -3.66 -11.02
C GLN A 53 16.35 -2.91 -12.37
N GLU A 54 17.30 -3.08 -13.30
CA GLU A 54 17.21 -2.51 -14.64
C GLU A 54 16.24 -3.32 -15.52
N LEU A 55 16.24 -4.65 -15.37
CA LEU A 55 15.26 -5.50 -16.05
C LEU A 55 13.84 -5.24 -15.55
N LEU A 56 13.64 -4.98 -14.24
CA LEU A 56 12.33 -4.57 -13.73
C LEU A 56 11.85 -3.24 -14.33
N VAL A 57 12.73 -2.24 -14.44
CA VAL A 57 12.40 -0.97 -15.13
C VAL A 57 12.03 -1.23 -16.59
N LYS A 58 12.80 -2.06 -17.29
CA LYS A 58 12.51 -2.42 -18.67
C LYS A 58 11.14 -3.09 -18.81
N ILE A 59 10.79 -4.03 -17.93
CA ILE A 59 9.48 -4.68 -17.94
C ILE A 59 8.36 -3.66 -17.69
N ALA A 60 8.55 -2.73 -16.75
CA ALA A 60 7.55 -1.70 -16.46
C ALA A 60 7.29 -0.77 -17.66
N LEU A 61 8.34 -0.40 -18.40
CA LEU A 61 8.26 0.48 -19.56
C LEU A 61 7.74 -0.23 -20.82
N ASP A 62 8.26 -1.42 -21.11
CA ASP A 62 8.15 -2.06 -22.43
C ASP A 62 7.35 -3.37 -22.42
N GLY A 63 6.89 -3.85 -21.26
CA GLY A 63 6.08 -5.07 -21.16
C GLY A 63 4.80 -4.97 -22.00
N CYS A 64 4.40 -6.06 -22.68
CA CYS A 64 3.24 -6.03 -23.57
C CYS A 64 1.91 -5.77 -22.84
N GLU A 65 1.79 -6.28 -21.61
CA GLU A 65 0.53 -6.31 -20.86
C GLU A 65 0.67 -5.60 -19.52
N ILE A 66 -0.42 -4.95 -19.10
CA ILE A 66 -0.42 -4.10 -17.91
C ILE A 66 -0.12 -4.87 -16.62
N ASP A 67 -0.49 -6.15 -16.54
CA ASP A 67 -0.29 -6.98 -15.36
C ASP A 67 1.19 -7.22 -15.07
N ALA A 68 2.02 -7.43 -16.10
CA ALA A 68 3.46 -7.58 -15.97
C ALA A 68 4.12 -6.25 -15.59
N ARG A 69 3.66 -5.15 -16.20
CA ARG A 69 4.19 -3.80 -15.95
C ARG A 69 3.93 -3.35 -14.52
N VAL A 70 2.71 -3.55 -14.00
CA VAL A 70 2.35 -3.23 -12.60
C VAL A 70 3.14 -4.12 -11.63
N ALA A 71 3.23 -5.43 -11.87
CA ALA A 71 4.00 -6.33 -11.02
C ALA A 71 5.50 -5.93 -10.98
N ALA A 72 6.05 -5.42 -12.08
CA ALA A 72 7.40 -4.89 -12.10
C ALA A 72 7.54 -3.60 -11.27
N VAL A 73 6.60 -2.66 -11.41
CA VAL A 73 6.52 -1.44 -10.59
C VAL A 73 6.46 -1.76 -9.09
N GLU A 74 5.74 -2.79 -8.68
CA GLU A 74 5.63 -3.25 -7.28
C GLU A 74 6.94 -3.83 -6.73
N ARG A 75 7.91 -4.15 -7.59
CA ARG A 75 9.22 -4.72 -7.20
C ARG A 75 10.40 -3.76 -7.36
N ILE A 76 10.25 -2.64 -8.07
CA ILE A 76 11.31 -1.63 -8.23
C ILE A 76 11.61 -0.94 -6.90
N GLU A 77 12.85 -0.93 -6.44
CA GLU A 77 13.18 -0.40 -5.11
C GLU A 77 13.42 1.12 -5.09
N SER A 78 13.98 1.68 -6.16
CA SER A 78 14.31 3.10 -6.24
C SER A 78 13.07 3.93 -6.59
N GLN A 79 12.80 4.93 -5.76
CA GLN A 79 11.72 5.89 -6.00
C GLN A 79 12.03 6.83 -7.17
N GLU A 80 13.31 7.07 -7.46
CA GLU A 80 13.77 7.83 -8.64
C GLU A 80 13.44 7.09 -9.93
N LYS A 81 13.62 5.76 -9.96
CA LYS A 81 13.20 4.92 -11.09
C LYS A 81 11.69 4.94 -11.28
N LEU A 82 10.92 4.89 -10.18
CA LEU A 82 9.46 5.03 -10.23
C LEU A 82 9.04 6.39 -10.79
N ALA A 83 9.71 7.47 -10.40
CA ALA A 83 9.46 8.81 -10.96
C ALA A 83 9.79 8.86 -12.46
N ALA A 84 10.90 8.27 -12.89
CA ALA A 84 11.25 8.17 -14.30
C ALA A 84 10.20 7.40 -15.13
N ILE A 85 9.61 6.34 -14.57
CA ILE A 85 8.51 5.60 -15.22
C ILE A 85 7.27 6.49 -15.40
N ILE A 86 6.91 7.31 -14.40
CA ILE A 86 5.78 8.25 -14.51
C ILE A 86 6.04 9.27 -15.64
N LYS A 87 7.29 9.72 -15.78
CA LYS A 87 7.71 10.70 -16.79
C LYS A 87 7.67 10.14 -18.21
N ALA A 88 7.93 8.85 -18.37
CA ALA A 88 7.92 8.19 -19.68
C ALA A 88 6.52 8.19 -20.33
N ARG A 89 6.48 8.30 -21.65
CA ARG A 89 5.22 8.39 -22.42
C ARG A 89 4.41 7.09 -22.26
N ARG A 90 3.07 7.21 -22.23
CA ARG A 90 2.10 6.09 -22.19
C ARG A 90 2.05 5.28 -20.87
N ASN A 91 2.47 5.85 -19.75
CA ASN A 91 2.45 5.19 -18.42
C ASN A 91 1.38 5.72 -17.47
N TYR A 92 0.28 6.31 -17.97
CA TYR A 92 -0.81 6.84 -17.13
C TYR A 92 -1.39 5.77 -16.20
N GLU A 93 -1.50 4.54 -16.69
CA GLU A 93 -2.03 3.39 -15.95
C GLU A 93 -1.12 2.95 -14.80
N LEU A 94 0.18 3.28 -14.87
CA LEU A 94 1.16 2.94 -13.84
C LEU A 94 1.29 4.02 -12.76
N MET A 95 0.73 5.23 -12.98
CA MET A 95 0.89 6.35 -12.03
C MET A 95 0.43 5.97 -10.63
N GLY A 96 -0.72 5.30 -10.49
CA GLY A 96 -1.23 4.88 -9.19
C GLY A 96 -0.28 3.95 -8.46
N ALA A 97 0.25 2.94 -9.16
CA ALA A 97 1.22 1.99 -8.60
C ALA A 97 2.56 2.67 -8.24
N CYS A 98 3.05 3.58 -9.06
CA CYS A 98 4.26 4.34 -8.76
C CYS A 98 4.06 5.27 -7.55
N PHE A 99 2.99 6.08 -7.52
CA PHE A 99 2.73 7.02 -6.42
C PHE A 99 2.40 6.32 -5.10
N ALA A 100 1.88 5.09 -5.13
CA ALA A 100 1.74 4.28 -3.92
C ALA A 100 3.09 3.95 -3.23
N ARG A 101 4.19 4.09 -3.96
CA ARG A 101 5.55 3.74 -3.51
C ARG A 101 6.52 4.93 -3.46
N ILE A 102 6.14 6.09 -4.01
CA ILE A 102 6.92 7.33 -3.90
C ILE A 102 6.46 8.08 -2.65
N THR A 103 7.28 8.03 -1.62
CA THR A 103 7.07 8.74 -0.34
C THR A 103 8.11 9.84 -0.10
N ASN A 104 9.20 9.86 -0.86
CA ASN A 104 10.26 10.84 -0.72
C ASN A 104 9.75 12.23 -1.15
N ARG A 105 9.80 13.17 -0.21
CA ARG A 105 9.34 14.55 -0.38
C ARG A 105 10.04 15.30 -1.52
N ASP A 106 11.36 15.13 -1.66
CA ASP A 106 12.12 15.82 -2.71
C ASP A 106 11.73 15.30 -4.10
N ILE A 107 11.45 14.00 -4.21
CA ILE A 107 10.96 13.40 -5.46
C ILE A 107 9.56 13.92 -5.79
N LEU A 108 8.64 13.95 -4.81
CA LEU A 108 7.30 14.49 -5.00
C LEU A 108 7.34 15.98 -5.41
N ASN A 109 8.19 16.78 -4.77
CA ASN A 109 8.38 18.19 -5.12
C ASN A 109 8.95 18.36 -6.54
N LYS A 110 9.93 17.53 -6.93
CA LYS A 110 10.48 17.52 -8.29
C LYS A 110 9.39 17.20 -9.31
N ILE A 111 8.59 16.16 -9.08
CA ILE A 111 7.49 15.79 -9.99
C ILE A 111 6.47 16.92 -10.09
N ALA A 112 6.09 17.54 -8.97
CA ALA A 112 5.09 18.62 -8.94
C ALA A 112 5.50 19.84 -9.78
N ASN A 113 6.80 20.18 -9.80
CA ASN A 113 7.31 21.39 -10.43
C ASN A 113 7.97 21.16 -11.80
N ASP A 114 8.21 19.91 -12.21
CA ASP A 114 8.81 19.60 -13.51
C ASP A 114 7.74 19.53 -14.61
N PRO A 115 7.74 20.46 -15.59
CA PRO A 115 6.74 20.51 -16.66
C PRO A 115 6.81 19.33 -17.63
N GLU A 116 7.88 18.55 -17.63
CA GLU A 116 8.01 17.34 -18.44
C GLU A 116 7.11 16.19 -17.94
N TYR A 117 6.68 16.24 -16.67
CA TYR A 117 5.64 15.34 -16.18
C TYR A 117 4.26 15.79 -16.66
N ASN A 118 3.37 14.83 -16.94
CA ASN A 118 2.01 15.14 -17.35
C ASN A 118 1.21 15.85 -16.23
N ARG A 119 0.17 16.61 -16.59
CA ARG A 119 -0.63 17.41 -15.65
C ARG A 119 -1.20 16.57 -14.47
N SER A 120 -1.65 15.36 -14.75
CA SER A 120 -2.20 14.46 -13.73
C SER A 120 -1.12 14.02 -12.73
N ALA A 121 0.07 13.66 -13.20
CA ALA A 121 1.20 13.32 -12.36
C ALA A 121 1.61 14.48 -11.45
N ARG A 122 1.71 15.70 -12.01
CA ARG A 122 2.03 16.89 -11.20
C ARG A 122 0.98 17.15 -10.12
N ARG A 123 -0.32 17.02 -10.45
CA ARG A 123 -1.41 17.17 -9.48
C ARG A 123 -1.33 16.13 -8.35
N ILE A 124 -1.15 14.85 -8.69
CA ILE A 124 -1.03 13.77 -7.69
C ILE A 124 0.21 13.99 -6.82
N ALA A 125 1.31 14.46 -7.39
CA ALA A 125 2.51 14.80 -6.64
C ALA A 125 2.28 15.98 -5.69
N ILE A 126 1.54 17.03 -6.09
CA ILE A 126 1.16 18.14 -5.19
C ILE A 126 0.29 17.64 -4.03
N GLU A 127 -0.68 16.76 -4.31
CA GLU A 127 -1.53 16.17 -3.28
C GLU A 127 -0.71 15.36 -2.27
N ASN A 128 0.18 14.48 -2.75
CA ASN A 128 1.06 13.68 -1.88
C ASN A 128 2.17 14.52 -1.20
N PHE A 129 2.64 15.59 -1.84
CA PHE A 129 3.62 16.51 -1.25
C PHE A 129 2.99 17.37 -0.15
N ALA A 130 1.77 17.87 -0.35
CA ALA A 130 1.03 18.59 0.68
C ALA A 130 0.76 17.68 1.88
N ASP A 131 0.49 16.41 1.63
CA ASP A 131 0.39 15.35 2.63
C ASP A 131 1.71 15.13 3.40
N GLU A 132 2.87 15.04 2.73
CA GLU A 132 4.20 14.88 3.38
C GLU A 132 4.70 16.15 4.10
N SER A 133 4.53 17.35 3.52
CA SER A 133 4.86 18.61 4.21
C SER A 133 4.03 18.76 5.48
N TYR A 134 2.78 18.32 5.43
CA TYR A 134 1.93 18.22 6.61
C TYR A 134 2.49 17.20 7.62
N LEU A 135 2.96 16.03 7.18
CA LEU A 135 3.59 15.05 8.07
C LEU A 135 4.91 15.54 8.67
N ASP A 136 5.67 16.37 7.98
CA ASP A 136 6.89 16.99 8.51
C ASP A 136 6.55 18.05 9.56
N ASP A 137 5.53 18.89 9.35
CA ASP A 137 5.00 19.77 10.40
C ASP A 137 4.51 18.95 11.61
N VAL A 138 3.97 17.75 11.33
CA VAL A 138 3.61 16.81 12.38
C VAL A 138 4.87 16.28 13.09
N ARG A 139 5.90 15.84 12.39
CA ARG A 139 7.15 15.29 12.95
C ARG A 139 7.99 16.33 13.68
N GLN A 140 7.99 17.58 13.24
CA GLN A 140 8.88 18.64 13.71
C GLN A 140 8.25 19.57 14.76
N SER A 141 7.04 19.27 15.25
CA SER A 141 6.50 19.98 16.42
C SER A 141 7.42 19.73 17.63
N PRO A 142 7.84 20.77 18.37
CA PRO A 142 9.06 20.72 19.18
C PRO A 142 8.85 19.96 20.49
N ARG A 143 8.90 18.62 20.44
CA ARG A 143 9.43 17.76 21.51
C ARG A 143 10.13 16.53 20.92
N SER A 144 11.32 16.27 21.42
CA SER A 144 12.23 15.19 21.04
C SER A 144 11.68 13.81 21.35
N GLY A 145 11.94 12.85 20.44
CA GLY A 145 12.09 11.43 20.76
C GLY A 145 10.80 10.64 20.91
N SER A 146 10.57 9.71 19.98
CA SER A 146 9.82 8.44 20.12
C SER A 146 8.38 8.42 20.70
N GLU A 147 7.83 9.51 21.22
CA GLU A 147 6.49 9.52 21.81
C GLU A 147 5.42 9.93 20.77
N PRO A 148 4.32 9.17 20.67
CA PRO A 148 3.20 9.54 19.82
C PRO A 148 2.54 10.83 20.31
N LYS A 149 2.02 11.61 19.35
CA LYS A 149 1.35 12.88 19.64
C LYS A 149 0.21 12.73 20.63
N SER A 150 0.07 13.71 21.50
CA SER A 150 -1.07 13.79 22.41
C SER A 150 -2.38 14.05 21.65
N PRO A 151 -3.54 13.67 22.23
CA PRO A 151 -4.85 13.99 21.67
C PRO A 151 -5.04 15.48 21.37
N ARG A 152 -4.46 16.37 22.20
CA ARG A 152 -4.56 17.82 22.04
C ARG A 152 -3.82 18.32 20.80
N GLU A 153 -2.64 17.77 20.51
CA GLU A 153 -1.87 18.13 19.33
C GLU A 153 -2.55 17.65 18.06
N ILE A 154 -3.12 16.44 18.08
CA ILE A 154 -3.90 15.90 16.97
C ILE A 154 -5.15 16.72 16.73
N ALA A 155 -5.88 17.12 17.78
CA ALA A 155 -7.03 18.02 17.65
C ALA A 155 -6.65 19.39 17.05
N ALA A 156 -5.50 19.95 17.44
CA ALA A 156 -5.00 21.21 16.87
C ALA A 156 -4.70 21.07 15.36
N LEU A 157 -4.13 19.93 14.96
CA LEU A 157 -3.88 19.62 13.56
C LEU A 157 -5.17 19.39 12.77
N MET A 158 -6.14 18.68 13.33
CA MET A 158 -7.47 18.49 12.72
C MET A 158 -8.14 19.85 12.47
N LYS A 159 -8.03 20.79 13.41
CA LYS A 159 -8.56 22.15 13.25
C LYS A 159 -7.84 22.95 12.16
N LYS A 160 -6.52 22.78 12.03
CA LYS A 160 -5.71 23.55 11.07
C LYS A 160 -5.83 23.04 9.62
N TYR A 161 -5.96 21.73 9.41
CA TYR A 161 -5.87 21.12 8.08
C TYR A 161 -7.11 20.33 7.65
N GLY A 162 -8.11 20.20 8.52
CA GLY A 162 -9.30 19.39 8.31
C GLY A 162 -9.08 17.95 8.75
N GLY A 163 -9.95 17.46 9.65
CA GLY A 163 -9.78 16.15 10.26
C GLY A 163 -9.88 14.98 9.28
N GLU A 164 -10.82 15.02 8.32
CA GLU A 164 -10.97 13.94 7.33
C GLU A 164 -9.75 13.84 6.41
N LYS A 165 -9.28 15.00 5.92
CA LYS A 165 -8.09 15.07 5.08
C LYS A 165 -6.90 14.48 5.82
N LEU A 166 -6.70 14.90 7.06
CA LEU A 166 -5.68 14.36 7.94
C LEU A 166 -5.74 12.83 8.07
N ALA A 167 -6.91 12.28 8.41
CA ALA A 167 -7.07 10.84 8.57
C ALA A 167 -6.73 10.08 7.26
N ARG A 168 -7.17 10.59 6.10
CA ARG A 168 -6.84 9.99 4.78
C ARG A 168 -5.35 10.04 4.47
N THR A 169 -4.71 11.18 4.74
CA THR A 169 -3.28 11.37 4.52
C THR A 169 -2.47 10.35 5.33
N LEU A 170 -2.71 10.27 6.64
CA LEU A 170 -2.03 9.31 7.52
C LEU A 170 -2.29 7.86 7.10
N GLY A 171 -3.52 7.56 6.67
CA GLY A 171 -3.95 6.24 6.22
C GLY A 171 -3.17 5.65 5.03
N LYS A 172 -2.56 6.50 4.20
CA LYS A 172 -1.70 6.06 3.10
C LYS A 172 -0.39 5.44 3.59
N PHE A 173 0.06 5.76 4.81
CA PHE A 173 1.34 5.32 5.37
C PHE A 173 1.21 4.09 6.27
N LYS A 174 0.66 3.00 5.72
CA LYS A 174 0.39 1.75 6.46
C LYS A 174 1.63 1.13 7.14
N GLY A 175 2.83 1.38 6.61
CA GLY A 175 4.09 0.91 7.18
C GLY A 175 4.70 1.82 8.25
N SER A 176 4.09 2.97 8.57
CA SER A 176 4.63 3.94 9.53
C SER A 176 3.95 3.78 10.88
N ARG A 177 4.73 3.34 11.89
CA ARG A 177 4.27 3.25 13.27
C ARG A 177 3.72 4.58 13.79
N ASN A 178 4.36 5.70 13.46
CA ASN A 178 3.91 7.03 13.88
C ASN A 178 2.60 7.44 13.21
N ALA A 179 2.36 7.02 11.96
CA ALA A 179 1.09 7.28 11.29
C ALA A 179 -0.05 6.48 11.94
N ILE A 180 0.19 5.22 12.28
CA ILE A 180 -0.76 4.36 13.01
C ILE A 180 -1.10 4.96 14.38
N LEU A 181 -0.08 5.40 15.13
CA LEU A 181 -0.31 6.02 16.43
C LEU A 181 -1.10 7.32 16.28
N ALA A 182 -0.80 8.16 15.28
CA ALA A 182 -1.57 9.37 15.02
C ALA A 182 -3.04 9.06 14.65
N LEU A 183 -3.30 8.04 13.83
CA LEU A 183 -4.65 7.56 13.55
C LEU A 183 -5.37 7.08 14.83
N GLY A 184 -4.67 6.35 15.70
CA GLY A 184 -5.20 5.93 17.01
C GLY A 184 -5.48 7.09 17.98
N GLN A 185 -4.89 8.26 17.78
CA GLN A 185 -5.26 9.46 18.53
C GLN A 185 -6.47 10.17 17.89
N ILE A 186 -6.59 10.11 16.56
CA ILE A 186 -7.78 10.63 15.85
C ILE A 186 -9.03 9.85 16.26
N THR A 187 -8.94 8.52 16.47
CA THR A 187 -10.09 7.74 16.95
C THR A 187 -10.63 8.25 18.30
N LYS A 188 -9.74 8.73 19.19
CA LYS A 188 -10.12 9.32 20.50
C LYS A 188 -10.79 10.68 20.39
N CYS A 189 -10.63 11.38 19.26
CA CYS A 189 -11.28 12.67 19.05
C CYS A 189 -12.74 12.55 18.57
N GLY A 190 -13.16 11.37 18.10
CA GLY A 190 -14.52 11.11 17.60
C GLY A 190 -14.85 11.82 16.27
N GLY A 191 -16.10 11.66 15.82
CA GLY A 191 -16.62 12.24 14.58
C GLY A 191 -16.15 11.54 13.29
N GLU A 192 -16.44 12.17 12.15
CA GLU A 192 -16.12 11.63 10.82
C GLU A 192 -14.62 11.28 10.63
N PRO A 193 -13.66 12.10 11.10
CA PRO A 193 -12.24 11.76 11.01
C PRO A 193 -11.87 10.47 11.74
N ALA A 194 -12.52 10.18 12.87
CA ALA A 194 -12.30 8.97 13.65
C ALA A 194 -12.83 7.73 12.92
N VAL A 195 -13.97 7.83 12.23
CA VAL A 195 -14.51 6.76 11.38
C VAL A 195 -13.52 6.42 10.27
N ILE A 196 -13.02 7.43 9.57
CA ILE A 196 -11.99 7.26 8.52
C ILE A 196 -10.72 6.62 9.11
N ALA A 197 -10.29 7.05 10.30
CA ALA A 197 -9.11 6.49 10.95
C ALA A 197 -9.28 4.99 11.27
N VAL A 198 -10.47 4.58 11.75
CA VAL A 198 -10.79 3.16 11.98
C VAL A 198 -10.72 2.35 10.69
N GLU A 199 -11.22 2.88 9.57
CA GLU A 199 -11.16 2.19 8.28
C GLU A 199 -9.71 1.91 7.83
N TYR A 200 -8.83 2.91 7.94
CA TYR A 200 -7.43 2.75 7.58
C TYR A 200 -6.66 1.84 8.53
N LEU A 201 -6.93 1.92 9.84
CA LEU A 201 -6.35 1.01 10.83
C LEU A 201 -6.79 -0.43 10.54
N ALA A 202 -8.09 -0.69 10.37
CA ALA A 202 -8.61 -2.02 10.05
C ALA A 202 -8.02 -2.56 8.73
N ALA A 203 -7.91 -1.73 7.69
CA ALA A 203 -7.28 -2.11 6.42
C ALA A 203 -5.76 -2.34 6.50
N THR A 204 -5.14 -2.10 7.65
CA THR A 204 -3.73 -2.39 7.94
C THR A 204 -3.55 -3.69 8.73
N LEU A 205 -4.64 -4.30 9.23
CA LEU A 205 -4.58 -5.62 9.89
C LEU A 205 -4.15 -6.76 8.93
N SER A 206 -4.34 -6.59 7.63
CA SER A 206 -3.91 -7.53 6.59
C SER A 206 -2.45 -7.32 6.13
N TYR A 207 -1.70 -6.42 6.78
CA TYR A 207 -0.33 -6.09 6.41
C TYR A 207 0.67 -7.14 6.90
N SER A 208 1.76 -7.36 6.16
CA SER A 208 2.69 -8.47 6.46
C SER A 208 3.61 -8.23 7.66
N ASN A 209 3.80 -6.98 8.10
CA ASN A 209 4.72 -6.65 9.19
C ASN A 209 4.03 -6.84 10.56
N PRO A 210 4.50 -7.78 11.40
CA PRO A 210 3.84 -8.13 12.67
C PRO A 210 3.88 -7.02 13.72
N ASP A 211 4.93 -6.19 13.76
CA ASP A 211 5.02 -5.08 14.71
C ASP A 211 4.02 -3.98 14.38
N ILE A 212 3.81 -3.75 13.08
CA ILE A 212 2.80 -2.83 12.58
C ILE A 212 1.41 -3.34 12.89
N VAL A 213 1.12 -4.61 12.62
CA VAL A 213 -0.18 -5.24 12.93
C VAL A 213 -0.47 -5.18 14.42
N ARG A 214 0.50 -5.52 15.28
CA ARG A 214 0.36 -5.41 16.74
C ARG A 214 0.06 -3.99 17.20
N CYS A 215 0.75 -2.99 16.64
CA CYS A 215 0.50 -1.59 16.93
C CYS A 215 -0.93 -1.17 16.54
N VAL A 216 -1.42 -1.63 15.38
CA VAL A 216 -2.80 -1.40 14.93
C VAL A 216 -3.81 -2.07 15.87
N GLU A 217 -3.58 -3.33 16.25
CA GLU A 217 -4.43 -4.05 17.20
C GLU A 217 -4.53 -3.32 18.53
N GLU A 218 -3.42 -2.81 19.07
CA GLU A 218 -3.39 -2.00 20.30
C GLU A 218 -4.25 -0.74 20.15
N GLN A 219 -4.14 -0.02 19.03
CA GLN A 219 -4.95 1.20 18.81
C GLN A 219 -6.44 0.88 18.68
N LEU A 220 -6.81 -0.14 17.89
CA LEU A 220 -8.21 -0.51 17.70
C LEU A 220 -8.85 -1.09 18.97
N SER A 221 -8.09 -1.86 19.76
CA SER A 221 -8.59 -2.45 21.02
C SER A 221 -8.87 -1.39 22.09
N SER A 222 -8.31 -0.18 21.94
CA SER A 222 -8.54 0.95 22.85
C SER A 222 -9.77 1.80 22.53
N ILE A 223 -10.53 1.44 21.49
CA ILE A 223 -11.74 2.17 21.08
C ILE A 223 -12.87 1.89 22.07
N ASP A 224 -13.48 2.96 22.56
CA ASP A 224 -14.61 2.95 23.49
C ASP A 224 -15.89 3.60 22.93
N HIS A 225 -15.82 4.15 21.70
CA HIS A 225 -16.93 4.89 21.11
C HIS A 225 -17.87 3.98 20.29
N PRO A 226 -19.19 3.93 20.59
CA PRO A 226 -20.16 3.03 19.94
C PRO A 226 -20.14 3.08 18.41
N ALA A 227 -20.17 4.28 17.83
CA ALA A 227 -20.18 4.44 16.36
C ALA A 227 -18.91 3.89 15.69
N LEU A 228 -17.76 3.95 16.37
CA LEU A 228 -16.49 3.42 15.84
C LEU A 228 -16.46 1.90 15.91
N ILE A 229 -17.01 1.34 16.99
CA ILE A 229 -17.16 -0.11 17.16
C ILE A 229 -18.14 -0.66 16.11
N ALA A 230 -19.29 0.00 15.91
CA ALA A 230 -20.23 -0.35 14.85
C ALA A 230 -19.57 -0.30 13.46
N ARG A 231 -18.73 0.72 13.20
CA ARG A 231 -17.96 0.77 11.95
C ARG A 231 -16.98 -0.39 11.84
N LEU A 232 -16.23 -0.69 12.90
CA LEU A 232 -15.30 -1.82 12.93
C LEU A 232 -16.02 -3.15 12.66
N ILE A 233 -17.19 -3.38 13.25
CA ILE A 233 -18.05 -4.55 13.01
C ILE A 233 -18.45 -4.63 11.54
N SER A 234 -18.92 -3.52 10.94
CA SER A 234 -19.31 -3.52 9.52
C SER A 234 -18.18 -3.89 8.56
N LEU A 235 -16.91 -3.69 8.96
CA LEU A 235 -15.75 -4.05 8.14
C LEU A 235 -15.46 -5.56 8.15
N MET A 236 -16.11 -6.35 9.01
CA MET A 236 -16.03 -7.82 9.03
C MET A 236 -16.68 -8.48 7.81
N GLU A 237 -17.47 -7.74 7.02
CA GLU A 237 -18.00 -8.20 5.74
C GLU A 237 -16.89 -8.49 4.71
N LYS A 238 -15.69 -7.93 4.92
CA LYS A 238 -14.51 -8.19 4.09
C LYS A 238 -13.83 -9.50 4.54
N PRO A 239 -13.79 -10.55 3.70
CA PRO A 239 -13.25 -11.86 4.10
C PRO A 239 -11.81 -11.79 4.63
N GLU A 240 -10.98 -10.93 4.04
CA GLU A 240 -9.57 -10.77 4.43
C GLU A 240 -9.37 -10.09 5.79
N LEU A 241 -10.39 -9.42 6.33
CA LEU A 241 -10.33 -8.74 7.62
C LEU A 241 -11.13 -9.45 8.73
N HIS A 242 -12.04 -10.35 8.36
CA HIS A 242 -13.02 -10.95 9.28
C HIS A 242 -12.37 -11.48 10.57
N ASP A 243 -11.46 -12.45 10.47
CA ASP A 243 -10.83 -13.09 11.63
C ASP A 243 -9.97 -12.12 12.44
N ARG A 244 -9.30 -11.18 11.77
CA ARG A 244 -8.44 -10.18 12.42
C ARG A 244 -9.26 -9.20 13.24
N ILE A 245 -10.35 -8.69 12.66
CA ILE A 245 -11.28 -7.79 13.36
C ILE A 245 -11.96 -8.53 14.51
N LYS A 246 -12.39 -9.77 14.30
CA LYS A 246 -12.95 -10.61 15.36
C LYS A 246 -12.00 -10.76 16.54
N ALA A 247 -10.70 -10.96 16.29
CA ALA A 247 -9.68 -11.03 17.34
C ALA A 247 -9.50 -9.69 18.08
N VAL A 248 -9.63 -8.56 17.40
CA VAL A 248 -9.59 -7.22 18.02
C VAL A 248 -10.83 -6.97 18.87
N LEU A 249 -12.03 -7.27 18.38
CA LEU A 249 -13.30 -7.08 19.10
C LEU A 249 -13.33 -7.84 20.44
N LYS A 250 -12.72 -9.04 20.50
CA LYS A 250 -12.57 -9.79 21.77
C LYS A 250 -11.78 -9.05 22.85
N LYS A 251 -10.92 -8.10 22.45
CA LYS A 251 -10.09 -7.29 23.36
C LYS A 251 -10.75 -5.97 23.74
N ILE A 252 -11.86 -5.60 23.11
CA ILE A 252 -12.58 -4.35 23.38
C ILE A 252 -13.58 -4.57 24.52
N ASP A 253 -13.42 -3.81 25.60
CA ASP A 253 -14.33 -3.85 26.74
C ASP A 253 -15.56 -2.94 26.51
N HIS A 254 -16.45 -3.34 25.60
CA HIS A 254 -17.65 -2.57 25.26
C HIS A 254 -18.84 -3.49 24.91
N PRO A 255 -20.09 -3.18 25.33
CA PRO A 255 -21.27 -4.02 25.07
C PRO A 255 -21.48 -4.32 23.59
N ASP A 256 -21.36 -3.33 22.71
CA ASP A 256 -21.54 -3.52 21.26
C ASP A 256 -20.54 -4.51 20.65
N ALA A 257 -19.32 -4.60 21.20
CA ALA A 257 -18.33 -5.58 20.76
C ALA A 257 -18.69 -7.00 21.24
N ARG A 258 -19.28 -7.13 22.44
CA ARG A 258 -19.71 -8.42 23.01
C ARG A 258 -20.90 -9.02 22.26
N GLN A 259 -21.84 -8.19 21.82
CA GLN A 259 -23.02 -8.63 21.05
C GLN A 259 -22.68 -9.38 19.76
N VAL A 260 -21.48 -9.19 19.20
CA VAL A 260 -21.01 -9.95 18.02
C VAL A 260 -20.87 -11.44 18.33
N PHE A 261 -20.53 -11.79 19.57
CA PHE A 261 -20.31 -13.17 20.00
C PHE A 261 -21.59 -13.83 20.54
N GLU A 262 -22.52 -13.04 21.08
CA GLU A 262 -23.81 -13.54 21.57
C GLU A 262 -24.72 -14.05 20.42
N LYS A 263 -24.54 -13.53 19.21
CA LYS A 263 -25.30 -13.95 18.01
C LYS A 263 -24.76 -15.20 17.31
N GLU A 264 -23.63 -15.76 17.74
CA GLU A 264 -23.02 -16.96 17.16
C GLU A 264 -23.34 -18.25 17.95
N ASP A 265 -23.89 -18.11 19.17
CA ASP A 265 -24.26 -19.22 20.06
C ASP A 265 -25.77 -19.60 19.98
N GLU A 266 -26.52 -19.01 19.05
CA GLU A 266 -27.91 -19.36 18.67
C GLU A 266 -27.99 -19.99 17.27
#